data_AF-A0A2D3L8V4-F1
#
_entry.id   AF-A0A2D3L8V4-F1
#
_cell.length_a   1.000
_cell.length_b   1.000
_cell.length_c   1.000
_cell.angle_alpha   90.00
_cell.angle_beta   90.00
_cell.angle_gamma   90.00
#
_symmetry.space_group_name_H-M   'P 1'
#
loop_
_entity.id
_entity.type
_entity.pdbx_description
1 polymer ?
#
loop_
_entity_poly.entity_id
_entity_poly.type
_entity_poly.pdbx_seq_one_letter_code
_entity_poly.pdbx_strand_id
1 'polypeptide(L)'
;MRTIRFFLPLAMFALLSVGNATTTRTVRHASALVAEKHSQQDTEKAATTDADRIERLLADLLPLRSKLSKEDMILKVARHFIGIPYVAHTLDRNSEETLVVNTREMDCTTYLENVIAVLLCVDRNQSRFSDFTRMLQSIRYRQGHLSYENRLHYYQWWVTDNQQIGFVKEIETPNPPFTATQRLKINYMSENYKSYDMLRNHPKRVAALKKIEDQTNGTVVRYIPKSQLTNTALLRKVVRNGDIIAITTNKRNLDTTHLGFAVWHSDGLHLLNASSLKKNGRQVVEPKETLYQYLMQRQQNPGIRVARLIFDNLC
;
A
#
# COMPACT_ATOMS: atom_id res chain seq x y z
N MET A 1 19.84 -35.06 19.86
CA MET A 1 19.70 -34.24 18.63
C MET A 1 18.51 -34.76 17.83
N ARG A 2 17.38 -34.05 17.85
CA ARG A 2 16.19 -34.36 17.05
C ARG A 2 15.84 -33.13 16.22
N THR A 3 15.96 -33.26 14.92
CA THR A 3 15.62 -32.27 13.90
C THR A 3 14.11 -32.32 13.63
N ILE A 4 13.40 -31.24 13.97
CA ILE A 4 11.99 -31.03 13.64
C ILE A 4 11.93 -30.22 12.34
N ARG A 5 11.45 -30.83 11.25
CA ARG A 5 11.07 -30.14 10.01
C ARG A 5 9.62 -29.65 10.18
N PHE A 6 9.42 -28.33 10.09
CA PHE A 6 8.08 -27.74 10.00
C PHE A 6 7.57 -27.79 8.56
N PHE A 7 6.44 -28.49 8.36
CA PHE A 7 5.61 -28.48 7.16
C PHE A 7 4.74 -27.20 7.13
N LEU A 8 4.73 -26.49 5.99
CA LEU A 8 3.66 -25.54 5.64
C LEU A 8 2.58 -26.29 4.83
N PRO A 9 1.29 -26.17 5.14
CA PRO A 9 0.25 -26.76 4.32
C PRO A 9 -0.10 -25.84 3.15
N LEU A 10 0.11 -26.37 1.94
CA LEU A 10 -0.52 -25.96 0.70
C LEU A 10 -1.93 -26.60 0.69
N ALA A 11 -3.00 -25.82 0.60
CA ALA A 11 -4.35 -26.37 0.48
C ALA A 11 -4.95 -26.02 -0.89
N MET A 12 -4.95 -27.03 -1.75
CA MET A 12 -5.71 -27.12 -3.00
C MET A 12 -6.76 -28.21 -2.77
N PHE A 13 -8.03 -27.94 -3.08
CA PHE A 13 -9.04 -28.99 -3.20
C PHE A 13 -9.85 -28.76 -4.49
N ALA A 14 -9.73 -29.72 -5.40
CA ALA A 14 -10.65 -29.97 -6.48
C ALA A 14 -11.49 -31.20 -6.09
N LEU A 15 -12.79 -31.18 -6.39
CA LEU A 15 -13.65 -32.36 -6.38
C LEU A 15 -14.52 -32.32 -7.63
N LEU A 16 -14.23 -33.26 -8.54
CA LEU A 16 -15.09 -33.70 -9.63
C LEU A 16 -16.04 -34.77 -9.08
N SER A 17 -17.30 -34.75 -9.52
CA SER A 17 -18.11 -35.97 -9.61
C SER A 17 -18.90 -35.94 -10.92
N VAL A 18 -18.88 -37.08 -11.61
CA VAL A 18 -19.56 -37.39 -12.88
C VAL A 18 -20.79 -38.24 -12.54
N GLY A 19 -21.90 -38.04 -13.24
CA GLY A 19 -23.08 -38.91 -13.11
C GLY A 19 -24.28 -38.55 -13.98
N ASN A 20 -24.25 -39.00 -15.23
CA ASN A 20 -25.29 -39.38 -16.21
C ASN A 20 -26.70 -38.75 -16.29
N ALA A 21 -27.09 -38.65 -17.57
CA ALA A 21 -28.37 -38.29 -18.16
C ALA A 21 -29.57 -39.14 -17.71
N THR A 22 -30.78 -38.57 -17.84
CA THR A 22 -31.93 -38.96 -18.71
C THR A 22 -33.14 -38.18 -18.13
N THR A 23 -33.88 -37.32 -18.85
CA THR A 23 -35.11 -37.71 -19.55
C THR A 23 -35.80 -36.45 -20.06
N THR A 24 -36.04 -36.39 -21.36
CA THR A 24 -36.94 -35.46 -22.03
C THR A 24 -38.36 -35.99 -21.91
N ARG A 25 -39.30 -35.22 -21.35
CA ARG A 25 -40.74 -35.41 -21.62
C ARG A 25 -41.51 -34.10 -21.52
N THR A 26 -41.88 -33.60 -22.69
CA THR A 26 -42.86 -32.56 -22.97
C THR A 26 -44.27 -33.06 -22.64
N VAL A 27 -45.08 -32.29 -21.88
CA VAL A 27 -46.55 -32.18 -22.07
C VAL A 27 -47.07 -30.82 -21.54
N ARG A 28 -47.45 -29.96 -22.49
CA ARG A 28 -48.65 -29.10 -22.63
C ARG A 28 -49.16 -28.18 -21.48
N HIS A 29 -49.24 -26.90 -21.87
CA HIS A 29 -50.40 -25.99 -21.86
C HIS A 29 -51.44 -26.07 -20.72
N ALA A 30 -51.44 -25.02 -19.90
CA ALA A 30 -52.56 -24.13 -19.53
C ALA A 30 -51.93 -23.10 -18.59
N SER A 31 -51.96 -21.78 -18.75
CA SER A 31 -53.10 -20.88 -18.86
C SER A 31 -52.44 -19.50 -18.76
N ALA A 32 -52.45 -18.72 -19.84
CA ALA A 32 -53.25 -17.50 -19.91
C ALA A 32 -52.91 -16.43 -18.84
N LEU A 33 -52.47 -15.27 -19.35
CA LEU A 33 -52.98 -13.97 -18.92
C LEU A 33 -52.70 -13.55 -17.47
N VAL A 34 -51.41 -13.40 -17.13
CA VAL A 34 -50.94 -12.33 -16.22
C VAL A 34 -49.60 -11.80 -16.77
N ALA A 35 -49.62 -11.37 -18.03
CA ALA A 35 -48.58 -10.53 -18.58
C ALA A 35 -49.09 -9.09 -18.50
N GLU A 36 -48.69 -8.39 -17.45
CA GLU A 36 -48.46 -6.94 -17.38
C GLU A 36 -48.44 -6.48 -15.92
N LYS A 37 -47.53 -5.53 -15.64
CA LYS A 37 -47.23 -4.92 -14.33
C LYS A 37 -46.46 -5.79 -13.35
N HIS A 38 -45.17 -5.96 -13.64
CA HIS A 38 -44.11 -5.64 -12.66
C HIS A 38 -42.82 -5.30 -13.44
N SER A 39 -42.82 -4.18 -14.16
CA SER A 39 -41.56 -3.45 -14.41
C SER A 39 -41.27 -2.63 -13.17
N GLN A 40 -40.85 -3.29 -12.10
CA GLN A 40 -40.22 -2.58 -10.99
C GLN A 40 -38.89 -2.05 -11.52
N GLN A 41 -38.78 -0.72 -11.46
CA GLN A 41 -37.53 0.01 -11.58
C GLN A 41 -36.56 -0.50 -10.51
N ASP A 42 -35.75 -1.49 -10.86
CA ASP A 42 -34.43 -1.61 -10.27
C ASP A 42 -33.56 -0.54 -10.93
N THR A 43 -33.62 0.68 -10.39
CA THR A 43 -32.51 1.62 -10.52
C THR A 43 -31.31 1.02 -9.80
N GLU A 44 -30.62 0.12 -10.48
CA GLU A 44 -29.28 -0.33 -10.13
C GLU A 44 -28.43 0.94 -10.04
N LYS A 45 -28.19 1.40 -8.81
CA LYS A 45 -27.41 2.60 -8.53
C LYS A 45 -26.01 2.34 -9.09
N ALA A 46 -25.73 2.91 -10.27
CA ALA A 46 -24.52 2.63 -11.03
C ALA A 46 -23.31 2.60 -10.07
N ALA A 47 -22.60 1.48 -10.04
CA ALA A 47 -21.47 1.31 -9.15
C ALA A 47 -20.47 2.44 -9.45
N THR A 48 -20.28 3.34 -8.48
CA THR A 48 -19.35 4.46 -8.60
C THR A 48 -17.99 3.98 -9.10
N THR A 49 -17.38 4.63 -10.09
CA THR A 49 -16.04 4.22 -10.56
C THR A 49 -14.93 4.70 -9.62
N ASP A 50 -13.71 4.18 -9.75
CA ASP A 50 -12.55 4.76 -9.03
C ASP A 50 -12.29 6.21 -9.45
N ALA A 51 -12.55 6.56 -10.71
CA ALA A 51 -12.49 7.93 -11.19
C ALA A 51 -13.45 8.84 -10.42
N ASP A 52 -14.73 8.47 -10.32
CA ASP A 52 -15.73 9.25 -9.58
C ASP A 52 -15.40 9.37 -8.08
N ARG A 53 -14.75 8.36 -7.48
CA ARG A 53 -14.32 8.42 -6.07
C ARG A 53 -13.19 9.42 -5.88
N ILE A 54 -12.19 9.38 -6.75
CA ILE A 54 -11.04 10.29 -6.70
C ILE A 54 -11.47 11.73 -7.00
N GLU A 55 -12.24 11.96 -8.07
CA GLU A 55 -12.64 13.33 -8.44
C GLU A 55 -13.52 13.97 -7.38
N ARG A 56 -14.44 13.21 -6.75
CA ARG A 56 -15.22 13.70 -5.60
C ARG A 56 -14.34 14.00 -4.40
N LEU A 57 -13.40 13.12 -4.07
CA LEU A 57 -12.45 13.36 -2.99
C LEU A 57 -11.62 14.64 -3.23
N LEU A 58 -11.13 14.84 -4.46
CA LEU A 58 -10.40 16.06 -4.81
C LEU A 58 -11.30 17.31 -4.71
N ALA A 59 -12.54 17.22 -5.20
CA ALA A 59 -13.51 18.33 -5.09
C ALA A 59 -13.78 18.72 -3.63
N ASP A 60 -13.82 17.76 -2.70
CA ASP A 60 -14.00 18.01 -1.27
C ASP A 60 -12.75 18.62 -0.60
N LEU A 61 -11.55 18.29 -1.09
CA LEU A 61 -10.28 18.69 -0.49
C LEU A 61 -9.76 20.04 -0.99
N LEU A 62 -9.96 20.37 -2.27
CA LEU A 62 -9.43 21.59 -2.89
C LEU A 62 -9.86 22.88 -2.16
N PRO A 63 -11.12 23.05 -1.69
CA PRO A 63 -11.52 24.22 -0.91
C PRO A 63 -10.83 24.36 0.45
N LEU A 64 -10.16 23.30 0.92
CA LEU A 64 -9.45 23.25 2.21
C LEU A 64 -7.94 23.46 2.05
N ARG A 65 -7.43 23.51 0.81
CA ARG A 65 -6.00 23.64 0.48
C ARG A 65 -5.32 24.84 1.15
N SER A 66 -6.03 25.97 1.28
CA SER A 66 -5.54 27.19 1.94
C SER A 66 -5.97 27.34 3.41
N LYS A 67 -6.73 26.37 3.94
CA LYS A 67 -7.33 26.43 5.28
C LYS A 67 -6.68 25.48 6.27
N LEU A 68 -6.10 24.39 5.79
CA LEU A 68 -5.46 23.37 6.61
C LEU A 68 -3.94 23.48 6.52
N SER A 69 -3.27 23.15 7.61
CA SER A 69 -1.83 22.92 7.58
C SER A 69 -1.49 21.69 6.71
N LYS A 70 -0.25 21.59 6.23
CA LYS A 70 0.28 20.38 5.58
C LYS A 70 -0.03 19.10 6.36
N GLU A 71 0.23 19.10 7.67
CA GLU A 71 0.03 17.92 8.51
C GLU A 71 -1.46 17.53 8.61
N ASP A 72 -2.34 18.52 8.80
CA ASP A 72 -3.79 18.28 8.86
C ASP A 72 -4.36 17.80 7.53
N MET A 73 -3.87 18.35 6.41
CA MET A 73 -4.25 17.90 5.07
C MET A 73 -3.84 16.45 4.84
N ILE A 74 -2.57 16.08 5.15
CA ILE A 74 -2.10 14.69 5.03
C ILE A 74 -2.99 13.76 5.84
N LEU A 75 -3.21 14.07 7.12
CA LEU A 75 -4.03 13.21 7.99
C LEU A 75 -5.49 13.14 7.54
N LYS A 76 -6.06 14.22 7.02
CA LYS A 76 -7.42 14.22 6.48
C LYS A 76 -7.56 13.27 5.29
N VAL A 77 -6.61 13.31 4.35
CA VAL A 77 -6.61 12.41 3.19
C VAL A 77 -6.33 10.97 3.62
N ALA A 78 -5.33 10.75 4.47
CA ALA A 78 -4.99 9.42 4.97
C ALA A 78 -6.19 8.76 5.69
N ARG A 79 -6.89 9.51 6.56
CA ARG A 79 -8.07 9.03 7.30
C ARG A 79 -9.29 8.80 6.44
N HIS A 80 -9.41 9.44 5.27
CA HIS A 80 -10.51 9.21 4.33
C HIS A 80 -10.64 7.73 3.93
N PHE A 81 -9.52 7.01 3.88
CA PHE A 81 -9.51 5.61 3.48
C PHE A 81 -9.73 4.63 4.65
N ILE A 82 -9.91 5.08 5.89
CA ILE A 82 -10.19 4.18 7.03
C ILE A 82 -11.41 3.31 6.71
N GLY A 83 -11.28 2.00 6.96
CA GLY A 83 -12.31 1.01 6.66
C GLY A 83 -12.19 0.36 5.28
N ILE A 84 -11.32 0.87 4.39
CA ILE A 84 -11.07 0.21 3.10
C ILE A 84 -10.39 -1.16 3.33
N PRO A 85 -10.95 -2.27 2.79
CA PRO A 85 -10.41 -3.61 2.97
C PRO A 85 -8.94 -3.77 2.55
N TYR A 86 -8.22 -4.54 3.34
CA TYR A 86 -6.86 -4.98 3.02
C TYR A 86 -6.91 -6.15 2.04
N VAL A 87 -6.29 -5.99 0.87
CA VAL A 87 -6.13 -7.07 -0.11
C VAL A 87 -4.73 -6.98 -0.72
N ALA A 88 -3.98 -8.08 -0.67
CA ALA A 88 -2.67 -8.18 -1.30
C ALA A 88 -2.80 -8.44 -2.80
N HIS A 89 -1.75 -8.11 -3.57
CA HIS A 89 -1.63 -8.44 -4.99
C HIS A 89 -2.74 -7.80 -5.88
N THR A 90 -3.30 -6.67 -5.48
CA THR A 90 -4.32 -5.96 -6.27
C THR A 90 -3.77 -5.44 -7.60
N LEU A 91 -2.46 -5.19 -7.68
CA LEU A 91 -1.77 -4.70 -8.89
C LEU A 91 -1.40 -5.82 -9.89
N ASP A 92 -1.37 -7.08 -9.46
CA ASP A 92 -0.82 -8.20 -10.23
C ASP A 92 -1.91 -9.10 -10.85
N ARG A 93 -3.13 -8.56 -11.03
CA ARG A 93 -4.27 -9.30 -11.58
C ARG A 93 -4.30 -9.33 -13.12
N ASN A 94 -3.47 -8.51 -13.77
CA ASN A 94 -3.36 -8.42 -15.23
C ASN A 94 -2.18 -9.26 -15.74
N SER A 95 -2.24 -9.72 -16.99
CA SER A 95 -1.13 -10.46 -17.62
C SER A 95 0.07 -9.58 -17.95
N GLU A 96 -0.17 -8.29 -18.18
CA GLU A 96 0.85 -7.28 -18.44
C GLU A 96 0.78 -6.14 -17.43
N GLU A 97 1.91 -5.48 -17.21
CA GLU A 97 1.97 -4.34 -16.30
C GLU A 97 1.11 -3.21 -16.85
N THR A 98 0.23 -2.70 -16.02
CA THR A 98 -0.69 -1.60 -16.33
C THR A 98 -0.85 -0.74 -15.07
N LEU A 99 -1.20 0.53 -15.25
CA LEU A 99 -1.45 1.41 -14.12
C LEU A 99 -2.81 1.07 -13.51
N VAL A 100 -2.82 0.21 -12.50
CA VAL A 100 -4.03 -0.15 -11.77
C VAL A 100 -4.34 0.90 -10.70
N VAL A 101 -5.54 1.48 -10.79
CA VAL A 101 -6.14 2.27 -9.69
C VAL A 101 -7.20 1.41 -9.03
N ASN A 102 -7.09 1.20 -7.72
CA ASN A 102 -8.10 0.53 -6.92
C ASN A 102 -8.24 1.27 -5.59
N THR A 103 -9.36 1.98 -5.40
CA THR A 103 -9.66 2.72 -4.16
C THR A 103 -10.56 1.94 -3.19
N ARG A 104 -10.81 0.66 -3.51
CA ARG A 104 -11.77 -0.22 -2.83
C ARG A 104 -11.08 -1.34 -2.07
N GLU A 105 -9.89 -1.72 -2.50
CA GLU A 105 -9.06 -2.75 -1.91
C GLU A 105 -7.61 -2.30 -1.99
N MET A 106 -6.90 -2.27 -0.86
CA MET A 106 -5.53 -1.77 -0.80
C MET A 106 -4.65 -2.64 0.08
N ASP A 107 -3.38 -2.76 -0.26
CA ASP A 107 -2.33 -3.15 0.68
C ASP A 107 -1.65 -1.90 1.27
N CYS A 108 -0.61 -2.07 2.07
CA CYS A 108 0.06 -0.94 2.72
C CYS A 108 0.77 0.00 1.76
N THR A 109 1.28 -0.50 0.63
CA THR A 109 1.96 0.32 -0.38
C THR A 109 0.96 1.06 -1.24
N THR A 110 -0.03 0.37 -1.80
CA THR A 110 -1.07 0.99 -2.63
C THR A 110 -1.90 2.01 -1.85
N TYR A 111 -2.16 1.76 -0.56
CA TYR A 111 -2.75 2.77 0.32
C TYR A 111 -1.89 4.03 0.42
N LEU A 112 -0.59 3.86 0.71
CA LEU A 112 0.35 4.97 0.81
C LEU A 112 0.38 5.78 -0.51
N GLU A 113 0.53 5.09 -1.64
CA GLU A 113 0.62 5.72 -2.96
C GLU A 113 -0.66 6.46 -3.37
N ASN A 114 -1.84 5.88 -3.10
CA ASN A 114 -3.12 6.53 -3.38
C ASN A 114 -3.28 7.82 -2.55
N VAL A 115 -2.94 7.79 -1.26
CA VAL A 115 -2.96 8.98 -0.40
C VAL A 115 -2.02 10.06 -0.93
N ILE A 116 -0.79 9.70 -1.27
CA ILE A 116 0.22 10.64 -1.77
C ILE A 116 -0.21 11.23 -3.12
N ALA A 117 -0.74 10.42 -4.04
CA ALA A 117 -1.21 10.89 -5.34
C ALA A 117 -2.35 11.92 -5.19
N VAL A 118 -3.31 11.67 -4.28
CA VAL A 118 -4.36 12.66 -3.95
C VAL A 118 -3.73 13.94 -3.40
N LEU A 119 -2.79 13.84 -2.44
CA LEU A 119 -2.15 15.00 -1.83
C LEU A 119 -1.37 15.84 -2.82
N LEU A 120 -0.65 15.23 -3.77
CA LEU A 120 0.06 15.95 -4.84
C LEU A 120 -0.91 16.65 -5.80
N CYS A 121 -2.07 16.05 -6.10
CA CYS A 121 -3.11 16.74 -6.86
C CYS A 121 -3.65 17.95 -6.09
N VAL A 122 -3.94 17.81 -4.79
CA VAL A 122 -4.38 18.93 -3.95
C VAL A 122 -3.32 20.02 -3.89
N ASP A 123 -2.04 19.66 -3.69
CA ASP A 123 -0.92 20.61 -3.72
C ASP A 123 -0.89 21.38 -5.04
N ARG A 124 -1.11 20.72 -6.18
CA ARG A 124 -1.07 21.34 -7.51
C ARG A 124 -2.39 21.95 -7.98
N ASN A 125 -3.41 22.03 -7.11
CA ASN A 125 -4.75 22.48 -7.46
C ASN A 125 -5.42 21.70 -8.61
N GLN A 126 -5.16 20.41 -8.70
CA GLN A 126 -5.62 19.52 -9.77
C GLN A 126 -6.82 18.69 -9.28
N SER A 127 -7.84 18.55 -10.14
CA SER A 127 -9.12 17.92 -9.77
C SER A 127 -9.50 16.72 -10.63
N ARG A 128 -8.79 16.45 -11.74
CA ARG A 128 -9.21 15.43 -12.71
C ARG A 128 -8.60 14.08 -12.36
N PHE A 129 -9.31 12.99 -12.68
CA PHE A 129 -8.77 11.65 -12.53
C PHE A 129 -7.46 11.43 -13.30
N SER A 130 -7.33 12.05 -14.49
CA SER A 130 -6.08 12.01 -15.26
C SER A 130 -4.89 12.69 -14.58
N ASP A 131 -5.15 13.65 -13.68
CA ASP A 131 -4.08 14.26 -12.88
C ASP A 131 -3.62 13.31 -11.79
N PHE A 132 -4.58 12.66 -11.13
CA PHE A 132 -4.30 11.62 -10.15
C PHE A 132 -3.51 10.46 -10.74
N THR A 133 -3.91 9.92 -11.90
CA THR A 133 -3.20 8.80 -12.53
C THR A 133 -1.78 9.16 -12.91
N ARG A 134 -1.54 10.41 -13.36
CA ARG A 134 -0.20 10.92 -13.63
C ARG A 134 0.65 10.95 -12.36
N MET A 135 0.12 11.46 -11.25
CA MET A 135 0.84 11.47 -9.96
C MET A 135 1.11 10.06 -9.47
N LEU A 136 0.12 9.16 -9.53
CA LEU A 136 0.27 7.77 -9.13
C LEU A 136 1.35 7.06 -9.95
N GLN A 137 1.38 7.27 -11.27
CA GLN A 137 2.41 6.70 -12.13
C GLN A 137 3.80 7.22 -11.78
N SER A 138 3.95 8.52 -11.54
CA SER A 138 5.23 9.11 -11.12
C SER A 138 5.72 8.59 -9.78
N ILE A 139 4.81 8.26 -8.84
CA ILE A 139 5.16 7.73 -7.52
C ILE A 139 5.55 6.24 -7.60
N ARG A 140 4.82 5.45 -8.38
CA ARG A 140 4.87 3.99 -8.37
C ARG A 140 5.96 3.40 -9.27
N TYR A 141 6.30 4.11 -10.35
CA TYR A 141 7.24 3.63 -11.36
C TYR A 141 8.47 4.53 -11.42
N ARG A 142 9.65 3.92 -11.53
CA ARG A 142 10.94 4.57 -11.68
C ARG A 142 10.87 5.60 -12.80
N GLN A 143 11.09 6.87 -12.47
CA GLN A 143 11.00 8.00 -13.42
C GLN A 143 9.66 8.08 -14.17
N GLY A 144 8.59 7.49 -13.61
CA GLY A 144 7.28 7.41 -14.25
C GLY A 144 7.19 6.45 -15.45
N HIS A 145 8.19 5.62 -15.72
CA HIS A 145 8.17 4.68 -16.85
C HIS A 145 7.45 3.38 -16.49
N LEU A 146 6.27 3.16 -17.07
CA LEU A 146 5.42 2.02 -16.76
C LEU A 146 6.00 0.71 -17.34
N SER A 147 6.55 -0.12 -16.47
CA SER A 147 6.86 -1.54 -16.71
C SER A 147 7.00 -2.27 -15.37
N TYR A 148 6.89 -3.61 -15.35
CA TYR A 148 6.99 -4.38 -14.11
C TYR A 148 8.35 -4.20 -13.43
N GLU A 149 9.43 -4.12 -14.22
CA GLU A 149 10.80 -3.90 -13.75
C GLU A 149 11.03 -2.47 -13.23
N ASN A 150 10.21 -1.52 -13.69
CA ASN A 150 10.22 -0.14 -13.24
C ASN A 150 9.29 0.12 -12.06
N ARG A 151 8.37 -0.78 -11.74
CA ARG A 151 7.57 -0.67 -10.51
C ARG A 151 8.49 -0.74 -9.28
N LEU A 152 8.33 0.19 -8.35
CA LEU A 152 9.22 0.38 -7.21
C LEU A 152 8.86 -0.58 -6.06
N HIS A 153 9.16 -1.87 -6.24
CA HIS A 153 8.70 -2.95 -5.33
C HIS A 153 9.33 -2.93 -3.93
N TYR A 154 10.54 -2.40 -3.77
CA TYR A 154 11.21 -2.25 -2.47
C TYR A 154 11.15 -0.81 -2.01
N TYR A 155 10.95 -0.59 -0.70
CA TYR A 155 10.84 0.75 -0.14
C TYR A 155 12.09 1.60 -0.43
N GLN A 156 13.29 1.01 -0.40
CA GLN A 156 14.51 1.70 -0.77
C GLN A 156 14.44 2.29 -2.18
N TRP A 157 13.93 1.53 -3.15
CA TRP A 157 13.76 2.02 -4.52
C TRP A 157 12.70 3.12 -4.56
N TRP A 158 11.57 2.88 -3.88
CA TRP A 158 10.46 3.81 -3.79
C TRP A 158 10.90 5.17 -3.23
N VAL A 159 11.56 5.19 -2.07
CA VAL A 159 11.98 6.45 -1.41
C VAL A 159 13.09 7.15 -2.17
N THR A 160 14.00 6.40 -2.80
CA THR A 160 15.10 6.99 -3.59
C THR A 160 14.55 7.71 -4.82
N ASP A 161 13.67 7.06 -5.59
CA ASP A 161 13.10 7.64 -6.82
C ASP A 161 12.20 8.83 -6.48
N ASN A 162 11.31 8.67 -5.50
CA ASN A 162 10.41 9.75 -5.07
C ASN A 162 11.17 10.94 -4.46
N GLN A 163 12.35 10.72 -3.87
CA GLN A 163 13.22 11.81 -3.43
C GLN A 163 13.91 12.52 -4.61
N GLN A 164 14.34 11.77 -5.63
CA GLN A 164 14.98 12.35 -6.82
C GLN A 164 14.02 13.26 -7.61
N ILE A 165 12.73 12.90 -7.67
CA ILE A 165 11.70 13.72 -8.33
C ILE A 165 11.09 14.80 -7.40
N GLY A 166 11.57 14.90 -6.15
CA GLY A 166 11.21 15.97 -5.22
C GLY A 166 9.89 15.79 -4.47
N PHE A 167 9.26 14.61 -4.49
CA PHE A 167 8.00 14.37 -3.77
C PHE A 167 8.18 14.05 -2.29
N VAL A 168 9.31 13.43 -1.94
CA VAL A 168 9.63 13.11 -0.54
C VAL A 168 11.06 13.51 -0.20
N LYS A 169 11.32 13.66 1.10
CA LYS A 169 12.66 13.73 1.65
C LYS A 169 12.80 12.68 2.74
N GLU A 170 13.78 11.80 2.62
CA GLU A 170 14.13 10.88 3.70
C GLU A 170 14.77 11.66 4.85
N ILE A 171 14.31 11.38 6.07
CA ILE A 171 14.81 11.98 7.30
C ILE A 171 15.70 10.96 7.98
N GLU A 172 16.98 11.33 8.18
CA GLU A 172 18.00 10.46 8.77
C GLU A 172 18.85 11.17 9.84
N THR A 173 18.50 12.42 10.16
CA THR A 173 19.11 13.25 11.20
C THR A 173 18.03 13.93 12.04
N PRO A 174 18.31 14.31 13.30
CA PRO A 174 19.58 14.18 14.03
C PRO A 174 19.84 12.75 14.56
N ASN A 175 21.07 12.52 15.01
CA ASN A 175 21.42 11.34 15.81
C ASN A 175 21.75 11.79 17.24
N PRO A 176 20.96 11.45 18.27
CA PRO A 176 19.70 10.68 18.25
C PRO A 176 18.52 11.45 17.61
N PRO A 177 17.43 10.78 17.17
CA PRO A 177 17.06 9.38 17.42
C PRO A 177 17.47 8.37 16.33
N PHE A 178 18.03 8.80 15.20
CA PHE A 178 18.48 7.90 14.14
C PHE A 178 19.81 7.20 14.51
N THR A 179 19.79 6.36 15.54
CA THR A 179 21.00 5.81 16.19
C THR A 179 21.50 4.50 15.60
N ALA A 180 20.67 3.77 14.85
CA ALA A 180 21.06 2.49 14.25
C ALA A 180 21.15 2.55 12.73
N THR A 181 21.84 1.56 12.15
CA THR A 181 22.00 1.42 10.70
C THR A 181 21.59 0.03 10.22
N GLN A 182 21.12 -0.04 8.98
CA GLN A 182 20.82 -1.27 8.27
C GLN A 182 21.68 -1.28 7.00
N ARG A 183 22.50 -2.31 6.83
CA ARG A 183 23.15 -2.59 5.53
C ARG A 183 22.18 -3.40 4.69
N LEU A 184 21.73 -2.83 3.57
CA LEU A 184 20.71 -3.42 2.73
C LEU A 184 21.25 -4.65 2.00
N LYS A 185 20.49 -5.73 2.08
CA LYS A 185 20.58 -6.90 1.22
C LYS A 185 19.17 -7.13 0.69
N ILE A 186 18.93 -6.79 -0.57
CA ILE A 186 17.63 -6.82 -1.23
C ILE A 186 17.74 -7.73 -2.44
N ASN A 187 17.23 -8.96 -2.32
CA ASN A 187 17.27 -10.00 -3.37
C ASN A 187 15.98 -10.86 -3.37
N TYR A 188 14.97 -10.50 -2.57
CA TYR A 188 13.87 -11.41 -2.25
C TYR A 188 13.04 -11.80 -3.47
N MET A 189 12.73 -10.85 -4.36
CA MET A 189 11.95 -11.10 -5.56
C MET A 189 12.70 -11.96 -6.57
N SER A 190 13.97 -11.65 -6.88
CA SER A 190 14.71 -12.49 -7.84
C SER A 190 15.00 -13.89 -7.32
N GLU A 191 15.21 -14.06 -6.01
CA GLU A 191 15.42 -15.39 -5.40
C GLU A 191 14.12 -16.18 -5.21
N ASN A 192 12.98 -15.49 -5.12
CA ASN A 192 11.65 -16.10 -4.93
C ASN A 192 10.72 -15.84 -6.13
N TYR A 193 11.27 -15.65 -7.33
CA TYR A 193 10.51 -15.22 -8.52
C TYR A 193 9.31 -16.13 -8.85
N LYS A 194 9.39 -17.41 -8.48
CA LYS A 194 8.28 -18.36 -8.64
C LYS A 194 7.05 -17.99 -7.83
N SER A 195 7.15 -17.15 -6.81
CA SER A 195 6.00 -16.72 -5.99
C SER A 195 5.25 -15.53 -6.56
N TYR A 196 5.71 -14.95 -7.68
CA TYR A 196 5.13 -13.76 -8.29
C TYR A 196 4.65 -14.09 -9.70
N ASP A 197 3.37 -13.87 -9.98
CA ASP A 197 2.76 -14.24 -11.27
C ASP A 197 3.42 -13.50 -12.45
N MET A 198 3.76 -12.24 -12.24
CA MET A 198 4.46 -11.38 -13.19
C MET A 198 5.94 -11.75 -13.42
N LEU A 199 6.50 -12.69 -12.64
CA LEU A 199 7.89 -13.15 -12.75
C LEU A 199 8.07 -14.63 -13.08
N ARG A 200 7.18 -15.51 -12.59
CA ARG A 200 7.35 -16.98 -12.63
C ARG A 200 7.75 -17.51 -14.01
N ASN A 201 7.19 -16.94 -15.07
CA ASN A 201 7.41 -17.35 -16.45
C ASN A 201 8.16 -16.30 -17.30
N HIS A 202 8.83 -15.34 -16.66
CA HIS A 202 9.41 -14.16 -17.31
C HIS A 202 10.90 -14.00 -16.94
N PRO A 203 11.80 -14.88 -17.41
CA PRO A 203 13.21 -14.88 -17.00
C PRO A 203 13.95 -13.57 -17.28
N LYS A 204 13.56 -12.83 -18.33
CA LYS A 204 14.11 -11.49 -18.62
C LYS A 204 13.76 -10.46 -17.53
N ARG A 205 12.51 -10.48 -17.03
CA ARG A 205 12.08 -9.63 -15.90
C ARG A 205 12.86 -9.95 -14.64
N VAL A 206 13.04 -11.25 -14.36
CA VAL A 206 13.84 -11.72 -13.22
C VAL A 206 15.28 -11.23 -13.29
N ALA A 207 15.93 -11.37 -14.46
CA ALA A 207 17.30 -10.91 -14.65
C ALA A 207 17.44 -9.38 -14.50
N ALA A 208 16.46 -8.61 -15.02
CA ALA A 208 16.44 -7.15 -14.88
C ALA A 208 16.30 -6.72 -13.42
N LEU A 209 15.34 -7.29 -12.67
CA LEU A 209 15.18 -7.01 -11.24
C LEU A 209 16.43 -7.41 -10.45
N LYS A 210 17.01 -8.58 -10.72
CA LYS A 210 18.24 -9.03 -10.08
C LYS A 210 19.38 -8.03 -10.24
N LYS A 211 19.54 -7.44 -11.43
CA LYS A 211 20.56 -6.42 -11.67
C LYS A 211 20.37 -5.19 -10.77
N ILE A 212 19.14 -4.72 -10.62
CA ILE A 212 18.80 -3.55 -9.78
C ILE A 212 18.96 -3.88 -8.29
N GLU A 213 18.56 -5.09 -7.88
CA GLU A 213 18.80 -5.65 -6.55
C GLU A 213 20.29 -5.68 -6.20
N ASP A 214 21.12 -6.24 -7.08
CA ASP A 214 22.57 -6.31 -6.91
C ASP A 214 23.21 -4.91 -6.82
N GLN A 215 22.71 -3.92 -7.57
CA GLN A 215 23.15 -2.52 -7.49
C GLN A 215 22.75 -1.83 -6.17
N THR A 216 21.67 -2.27 -5.53
CA THR A 216 21.19 -1.69 -4.27
C THR A 216 21.89 -2.30 -3.05
N ASN A 217 22.41 -3.51 -3.20
CA ASN A 217 23.07 -4.25 -2.14
C ASN A 217 24.30 -3.52 -1.61
N GLY A 218 24.45 -3.49 -0.28
CA GLY A 218 25.56 -2.84 0.39
C GLY A 218 25.29 -1.40 0.85
N THR A 219 24.27 -0.74 0.31
CA THR A 219 23.80 0.57 0.79
C THR A 219 23.53 0.53 2.29
N VAL A 220 23.99 1.54 3.03
CA VAL A 220 23.79 1.65 4.47
C VAL A 220 22.82 2.79 4.73
N VAL A 221 21.70 2.49 5.39
CA VAL A 221 20.66 3.47 5.75
C VAL A 221 20.54 3.59 7.27
N ARG A 222 20.23 4.78 7.78
CA ARG A 222 19.95 5.00 9.21
C ARG A 222 18.48 4.76 9.51
N TYR A 223 18.19 4.33 10.73
CA TYR A 223 16.82 4.15 11.21
C TYR A 223 16.73 4.44 12.71
N ILE A 224 15.51 4.71 13.20
CA ILE A 224 15.23 4.86 14.63
C ILE A 224 14.93 3.47 15.21
N PRO A 225 15.73 2.96 16.16
CA PRO A 225 15.43 1.69 16.81
C PRO A 225 14.07 1.70 17.51
N LYS A 226 13.36 0.57 17.47
CA LYS A 226 12.04 0.47 18.10
C LYS A 226 12.05 0.77 19.61
N SER A 227 13.18 0.54 20.29
CA SER A 227 13.35 0.89 21.70
C SER A 227 13.34 2.40 21.97
N GLN A 228 13.60 3.22 20.94
CA GLN A 228 13.62 4.68 21.02
C GLN A 228 12.32 5.34 20.54
N LEU A 229 11.29 4.54 20.22
CA LEU A 229 9.97 5.05 19.79
C LEU A 229 9.07 5.45 20.96
N THR A 230 9.65 5.83 22.09
CA THR A 230 8.94 6.31 23.27
C THR A 230 8.53 7.78 23.10
N ASN A 231 7.50 8.19 23.82
CA ASN A 231 6.89 9.52 23.72
C ASN A 231 7.79 10.61 24.35
N THR A 232 8.85 10.99 23.65
CA THR A 232 9.83 12.00 24.09
C THR A 232 9.69 13.31 23.30
N ALA A 233 10.11 14.43 23.90
CA ALA A 233 10.13 15.73 23.22
C ALA A 233 11.01 15.73 21.96
N LEU A 234 12.15 15.01 22.01
CA LEU A 234 13.03 14.84 20.85
C LEU A 234 12.31 14.13 19.71
N LEU A 235 11.66 12.98 19.99
CA LEU A 235 11.00 12.22 18.94
C LEU A 235 9.83 12.99 18.31
N ARG A 236 9.04 13.71 19.11
CA ARG A 236 7.96 14.60 18.63
C ARG A 236 8.45 15.73 17.72
N LYS A 237 9.68 16.22 17.94
CA LYS A 237 10.28 17.24 17.08
C LYS A 237 10.78 16.67 15.75
N VAL A 238 11.25 15.43 15.75
CA VAL A 238 11.88 14.77 14.60
C VAL A 238 10.86 14.14 13.67
N VAL A 239 9.93 13.35 14.22
CA VAL A 239 8.83 12.70 13.49
C VAL A 239 7.57 13.54 13.63
N ARG A 240 6.98 13.92 12.51
CA ARG A 240 5.79 14.79 12.43
C ARG A 240 4.56 14.02 12.01
N ASN A 241 3.38 14.58 12.24
CA ASN A 241 2.15 14.00 11.72
C ASN A 241 2.22 13.94 10.19
N GLY A 242 1.77 12.82 9.62
CA GLY A 242 1.79 12.62 8.18
C GLY A 242 3.16 12.23 7.60
N ASP A 243 4.22 12.14 8.40
CA ASP A 243 5.46 11.52 7.93
C ASP A 243 5.19 10.06 7.52
N ILE A 244 5.83 9.63 6.44
CA ILE A 244 5.82 8.26 5.96
C ILE A 244 6.72 7.44 6.88
N ILE A 245 6.17 6.34 7.39
CA ILE A 245 6.87 5.41 8.26
C ILE A 245 7.06 4.11 7.53
N ALA A 246 8.31 3.71 7.35
CA ALA A 246 8.67 2.41 6.82
C ALA A 246 9.26 1.53 7.92
N ILE A 247 8.57 0.44 8.23
CA ILE A 247 9.00 -0.50 9.26
C ILE A 247 10.12 -1.37 8.70
N THR A 248 11.34 -1.15 9.21
CA THR A 248 12.53 -1.91 8.80
C THR A 248 12.40 -3.37 9.20
N THR A 249 13.19 -4.24 8.56
CA THR A 249 13.20 -5.66 8.90
C THR A 249 14.61 -6.25 8.92
N ASN A 250 14.81 -7.28 9.75
CA ASN A 250 15.99 -8.16 9.69
C ASN A 250 15.69 -9.49 8.96
N LYS A 251 14.50 -9.62 8.34
CA LYS A 251 14.23 -10.72 7.41
C LYS A 251 15.26 -10.68 6.28
N ARG A 252 15.77 -11.84 5.90
CA ARG A 252 16.75 -11.95 4.83
C ARG A 252 16.19 -11.38 3.53
N ASN A 253 17.05 -10.68 2.80
CA ASN A 253 16.82 -10.20 1.45
C ASN A 253 15.71 -9.13 1.28
N LEU A 254 15.25 -8.52 2.38
CA LEU A 254 14.23 -7.47 2.43
C LEU A 254 14.74 -6.26 3.23
N ASP A 255 14.31 -5.06 2.84
CA ASP A 255 14.62 -3.81 3.53
C ASP A 255 13.55 -3.44 4.58
N THR A 256 12.28 -3.57 4.20
CA THR A 256 11.12 -3.20 5.01
C THR A 256 10.04 -4.26 4.91
N THR A 257 9.03 -4.18 5.79
CA THR A 257 7.89 -5.13 5.75
C THR A 257 6.53 -4.46 5.72
N HIS A 258 6.47 -3.17 6.03
CA HIS A 258 5.19 -2.48 6.19
C HIS A 258 5.37 -0.97 6.15
N LEU A 259 4.34 -0.28 5.68
CA LEU A 259 4.31 1.17 5.51
C LEU A 259 3.07 1.77 6.17
N GLY A 260 3.11 3.08 6.45
CA GLY A 260 1.96 3.86 6.91
C GLY A 260 2.34 5.30 7.20
N PHE A 261 1.42 6.06 7.79
CA PHE A 261 1.61 7.45 8.19
C PHE A 261 1.73 7.61 9.70
N ALA A 262 2.65 8.46 10.15
CA ALA A 262 2.81 8.85 11.54
C ALA A 262 1.61 9.66 12.03
N VAL A 263 1.09 9.29 13.21
CA VAL A 263 0.05 10.05 13.90
C VAL A 263 0.39 10.17 15.38
N TRP A 264 0.54 11.37 15.88
CA TRP A 264 0.74 11.65 17.30
C TRP A 264 -0.58 11.78 18.02
N HIS A 265 -0.73 10.95 19.05
CA HIS A 265 -1.74 11.09 20.10
C HIS A 265 -1.10 11.62 21.37
N SER A 266 -1.89 11.81 22.42
CA SER A 266 -1.39 12.25 23.74
C SER A 266 -0.44 11.23 24.36
N ASP A 267 -0.71 9.94 24.18
CA ASP A 267 0.03 8.82 24.75
C ASP A 267 1.27 8.42 23.92
N GLY A 268 1.29 8.65 22.61
CA GLY A 268 2.50 8.42 21.81
C GLY A 268 2.34 8.52 20.31
N LEU A 269 3.30 7.94 19.59
CA LEU A 269 3.31 7.83 18.14
C LEU A 269 2.53 6.59 17.72
N HIS A 270 1.57 6.76 16.82
CA HIS A 270 0.74 5.72 16.21
C HIS A 270 1.02 5.63 14.72
N LEU A 271 0.50 4.57 14.10
CA LEU A 271 0.65 4.29 12.68
C LEU A 271 -0.73 4.13 12.03
N LEU A 272 -1.08 5.05 11.15
CA LEU A 272 -2.25 4.92 10.29
C LEU A 272 -1.86 4.13 9.03
N ASN A 273 -2.45 2.94 8.83
CA ASN A 273 -2.01 2.00 7.79
C ASN A 273 -3.13 1.07 7.29
N ALA A 274 -2.96 0.52 6.07
CA ALA A 274 -3.68 -0.68 5.65
C ALA A 274 -3.12 -1.89 6.41
N SER A 275 -3.91 -2.53 7.28
CA SER A 275 -3.48 -3.63 8.15
C SER A 275 -4.02 -4.97 7.68
N SER A 276 -3.16 -5.96 7.51
CA SER A 276 -3.56 -7.35 7.22
C SER A 276 -3.98 -8.14 8.47
N LEU A 277 -3.87 -7.55 9.66
CA LEU A 277 -4.11 -8.24 10.92
C LEU A 277 -5.60 -8.40 11.19
N LYS A 278 -6.01 -9.62 11.59
CA LYS A 278 -7.40 -9.93 11.95
C LYS A 278 -7.92 -9.02 13.07
N LYS A 279 -7.10 -8.73 14.08
CA LYS A 279 -7.47 -7.81 15.19
C LYS A 279 -7.80 -6.38 14.73
N ASN A 280 -7.32 -5.99 13.56
CA ASN A 280 -7.56 -4.68 12.96
C ASN A 280 -8.65 -4.74 11.87
N GLY A 281 -9.40 -5.86 11.77
CA GLY A 281 -10.46 -6.00 10.78
C GLY A 281 -9.99 -6.23 9.33
N ARG A 282 -8.68 -6.39 9.08
CA ARG A 282 -8.11 -6.49 7.73
C ARG A 282 -8.51 -5.31 6.83
N GLN A 283 -8.20 -4.10 7.26
CA GLN A 283 -8.57 -2.85 6.57
C GLN A 283 -7.58 -1.72 6.89
N VAL A 284 -7.75 -0.57 6.25
CA VAL A 284 -7.09 0.68 6.66
C VAL A 284 -7.61 1.10 8.03
N VAL A 285 -6.69 1.28 8.98
CA VAL A 285 -6.99 1.62 10.37
C VAL A 285 -5.94 2.55 10.97
N GLU A 286 -6.34 3.26 12.03
CA GLU A 286 -5.45 3.89 12.99
C GLU A 286 -5.58 3.09 14.31
N PRO A 287 -4.69 2.11 14.59
CA PRO A 287 -4.82 1.25 15.77
C PRO A 287 -4.70 2.05 17.08
N LYS A 288 -5.37 1.54 18.12
CA LYS A 288 -5.31 2.13 19.47
C LYS A 288 -3.96 1.94 20.14
N GLU A 289 -3.21 0.89 19.79
CA GLU A 289 -1.85 0.72 20.31
C GLU A 289 -0.88 1.71 19.64
N THR A 290 0.08 2.19 20.43
CA THR A 290 1.22 2.97 19.91
C THR A 290 2.09 2.10 19.00
N LEU A 291 2.81 2.74 18.08
CA LEU A 291 3.80 2.09 17.22
C LEU A 291 4.91 1.41 18.03
N TYR A 292 5.28 1.97 19.19
CA TYR A 292 6.19 1.33 20.14
C TYR A 292 5.64 -0.02 20.62
N GLN A 293 4.42 -0.03 21.17
CA GLN A 293 3.78 -1.27 21.65
C GLN A 293 3.64 -2.30 20.53
N TYR A 294 3.27 -1.85 19.33
CA TYR A 294 3.19 -2.71 18.15
C TYR A 294 4.54 -3.37 17.80
N LEU A 295 5.62 -2.59 17.72
CA LEU A 295 6.94 -3.07 17.29
C LEU A 295 7.66 -3.89 18.36
N MET A 296 7.40 -3.63 19.64
CA MET A 296 7.97 -4.44 20.73
C MET A 296 7.53 -5.90 20.66
N GLN A 297 6.35 -6.18 20.09
CA GLN A 297 5.85 -7.55 19.85
C GLN A 297 6.40 -8.19 18.55
N ARG A 298 7.20 -7.45 17.76
CA ARG A 298 7.69 -7.88 16.44
C ARG A 298 9.21 -8.04 16.45
N GLN A 299 9.69 -9.25 16.72
CA GLN A 299 11.13 -9.54 16.75
C GLN A 299 11.84 -9.22 15.43
N GLN A 300 11.16 -9.41 14.30
CA GLN A 300 11.74 -9.23 12.97
C GLN A 300 11.75 -7.78 12.48
N ASN A 301 11.30 -6.83 13.30
CA ASN A 301 11.21 -5.42 12.97
C ASN A 301 12.02 -4.60 13.98
N PRO A 302 13.26 -4.21 13.65
CA PRO A 302 14.14 -3.57 14.61
C PRO A 302 13.86 -2.06 14.78
N GLY A 303 13.12 -1.41 13.87
CA GLY A 303 12.78 0.00 14.00
C GLY A 303 12.08 0.58 12.78
N ILE A 304 12.25 1.88 12.56
CA ILE A 304 11.60 2.62 11.47
C ILE A 304 12.55 3.55 10.72
N ARG A 305 12.33 3.66 9.42
CA ARG A 305 12.79 4.77 8.58
C ARG A 305 11.65 5.77 8.44
N VAL A 306 12.02 7.04 8.21
CA VAL A 306 11.06 8.16 8.16
C VAL A 306 11.31 8.93 6.87
N ALA A 307 10.25 9.20 6.11
CA ALA A 307 10.29 10.13 4.99
C ALA A 307 9.18 11.17 5.13
N ARG A 308 9.41 12.38 4.63
CA ARG A 308 8.47 13.50 4.71
C ARG A 308 8.05 13.94 3.32
N LEU A 309 6.76 14.15 3.12
CA LEU A 309 6.23 14.71 1.88
C LEU A 309 6.70 16.16 1.71
N ILE A 310 7.06 16.51 0.49
CA ILE A 310 7.41 17.88 0.09
C ILE A 310 6.25 18.43 -0.73
N PHE A 311 5.80 19.61 -0.32
CA PHE A 311 4.69 20.34 -0.93
C PHE A 311 5.13 21.77 -1.15
N ASP A 312 5.03 22.20 -2.40
CA ASP A 312 5.44 23.55 -2.82
C ASP A 312 4.33 24.57 -2.58
N ASN A 313 3.07 24.13 -2.50
CA ASN A 313 1.92 25.01 -2.58
C ASN A 313 0.90 24.84 -1.44
N LEU A 314 0.93 23.73 -0.69
CA LEU A 314 0.16 23.62 0.55
C LEU A 314 0.71 24.54 1.64
N CYS A 315 -0.18 25.08 2.47
CA CYS A 315 0.14 25.94 3.62
C CYS A 315 0.87 25.16 4.73
#